data_AF-A0A2T7PFQ7-F1
#
_entry.id   AF-A0A2T7PFQ7-F1
#
_cell.length_a   1.000
_cell.length_b   1.000
_cell.length_c   1.000
_cell.angle_alpha   90.00
_cell.angle_beta   90.00
_cell.angle_gamma   90.00
#
_symmetry.space_group_name_H-M   'P 1'
#
loop_
_entity.id
_entity.type
_entity.pdbx_description
1 polymer ?
#
loop_
_entity_poly.entity_id
_entity_poly.type
_entity_poly.pdbx_seq_one_letter_code
_entity_poly.pdbx_strand_id
1 'polypeptide(L)'
;MFTSIPPDKAIRVREKYSAYKTLKEFNSAQREKQFLDGLTRVVFVRHPLWRLWSLYVDKLVFPNPYYWRVWGMPAQRRSAVLSAGPGLTGDNFVTRDANRSKHLQNLSPKAPTDLQASRPKEPHRKRSDKKELGLSTDFRLNVSQGDLRDCGQNVRFSEFLDFALEDLHEADWHVRPVSEQCAPCLTDLREVMRELEVPVGESSWQEAVAVDAIKEGVSSLFDKWWFEATRCVSAELAARRLWRTFQLRGFLSQTAPFPFSGEGRRVIDARMLEEAALRARASSSFARERQKALAFRRAVQDVDDRVLKRLADKYSADFAMFGFTLTNSL
;
A
#
# COMPACT_ATOMS: atom_id res chain seq x y z
N MET A 1 30.79 16.72 -3.33
CA MET A 1 31.76 15.90 -4.08
C MET A 1 31.27 14.46 -4.00
N PHE A 2 30.90 13.89 -5.14
CA PHE A 2 30.45 12.50 -5.24
C PHE A 2 31.64 11.58 -5.03
N THR A 3 31.73 10.89 -3.89
CA THR A 3 32.61 9.74 -3.78
C THR A 3 31.83 8.53 -4.27
N SER A 4 32.07 8.18 -5.53
CA SER A 4 31.67 6.91 -6.12
C SER A 4 32.05 5.75 -5.20
N ILE A 5 31.18 4.75 -5.10
CA ILE A 5 31.52 3.46 -4.52
C ILE A 5 32.79 2.96 -5.22
N PRO A 6 33.86 2.61 -4.50
CA PRO A 6 35.07 2.07 -5.09
C PRO A 6 34.73 0.90 -6.02
N PRO A 7 35.20 0.89 -7.28
CA PRO A 7 34.81 -0.11 -8.28
C PRO A 7 35.08 -1.55 -7.82
N ASP A 8 36.10 -1.76 -6.99
CA ASP A 8 36.46 -3.05 -6.38
C ASP A 8 35.42 -3.58 -5.37
N LYS A 9 34.61 -2.70 -4.75
CA LYS A 9 33.51 -3.09 -3.86
C LYS A 9 32.17 -3.27 -4.59
N ALA A 10 31.95 -2.52 -5.67
CA ALA A 10 30.76 -2.67 -6.51
C ALA A 10 30.77 -3.99 -7.30
N ILE A 11 31.96 -4.51 -7.65
CA ILE A 11 32.15 -5.75 -8.40
C ILE A 11 31.81 -7.00 -7.56
N ARG A 12 32.07 -6.99 -6.24
CA ARG A 12 31.81 -8.16 -5.37
C ARG A 12 30.33 -8.53 -5.22
N VAL A 13 29.42 -7.59 -5.39
CA VAL A 13 27.98 -7.85 -5.28
C VAL A 13 27.48 -8.60 -6.52
N ARG A 14 27.85 -8.14 -7.72
CA ARG A 14 27.42 -8.76 -8.99
C ARG A 14 28.02 -10.15 -9.23
N GLU A 15 29.28 -10.38 -8.88
CA GLU A 15 29.92 -11.69 -9.06
C GLU A 15 29.39 -12.77 -8.09
N LYS A 16 28.97 -12.39 -6.87
CA LYS A 16 28.27 -13.31 -5.97
C LYS A 16 26.89 -13.69 -6.52
N TYR A 17 26.17 -12.75 -7.15
CA TYR A 17 24.82 -13.02 -7.67
C TYR A 17 24.77 -14.00 -8.86
N SER A 18 25.81 -14.07 -9.70
CA SER A 18 25.87 -15.04 -10.81
C SER A 18 26.06 -16.50 -10.35
N ALA A 19 26.38 -16.74 -9.08
CA ALA A 19 26.53 -18.08 -8.52
C ALA A 19 25.23 -18.65 -7.93
N TYR A 20 24.19 -17.82 -7.72
CA TYR A 20 22.92 -18.29 -7.17
C TYR A 20 21.98 -18.68 -8.30
N LYS A 21 21.61 -19.97 -8.33
CA LYS A 21 20.56 -20.44 -9.22
C LYS A 21 19.25 -19.75 -8.87
N THR A 22 18.66 -19.06 -9.85
CA THR A 22 17.28 -18.60 -9.72
C THR A 22 16.34 -19.81 -9.75
N LEU A 23 15.15 -19.72 -9.15
CA LEU A 23 14.18 -20.83 -9.15
C LEU A 23 13.82 -21.30 -10.58
N LYS A 24 13.91 -20.38 -11.55
CA LYS A 24 13.69 -20.64 -12.98
C LYS A 24 14.73 -21.56 -13.63
N GLU A 25 15.89 -21.75 -12.99
CA GLU A 25 16.95 -22.63 -13.47
C GLU A 25 16.77 -24.08 -12.99
N PHE A 26 15.76 -24.35 -12.17
CA PHE A 26 15.38 -25.71 -11.78
C PHE A 26 14.38 -26.26 -12.78
N ASN A 27 14.81 -27.22 -13.60
CA ASN A 27 13.96 -27.87 -14.62
C ASN A 27 12.92 -28.86 -14.04
N SER A 28 12.72 -28.86 -12.72
CA SER A 28 11.85 -29.80 -12.00
C SER A 28 11.36 -29.18 -10.70
N ALA A 29 10.05 -29.16 -10.51
CA ALA A 29 9.41 -28.73 -9.26
C ALA A 29 9.88 -29.53 -8.04
N GLN A 30 10.26 -30.80 -8.24
CA GLN A 30 10.78 -31.65 -7.17
C GLN A 30 12.18 -31.23 -6.73
N ARG A 31 13.05 -30.86 -7.68
CA ARG A 31 14.39 -30.33 -7.38
C ARG A 31 14.32 -28.94 -6.78
N GLU A 32 13.39 -28.11 -7.25
CA GLU A 32 13.11 -26.80 -6.66
C GLU A 32 12.71 -26.95 -5.19
N LYS A 33 11.75 -27.84 -4.91
CA LYS A 33 11.31 -28.13 -3.54
C LYS A 33 12.46 -28.65 -2.67
N GLN A 34 13.25 -29.62 -3.14
CA GLN A 34 14.41 -30.13 -2.39
C GLN A 34 15.45 -29.06 -2.09
N PHE A 35 15.74 -28.19 -3.06
CA PHE A 35 16.66 -27.07 -2.87
C PHE A 35 16.12 -26.10 -1.82
N LEU A 36 14.86 -25.68 -1.98
CA LEU A 36 14.19 -24.77 -1.05
C LEU A 36 14.13 -25.36 0.36
N ASP A 37 13.79 -26.64 0.51
CA ASP A 37 13.69 -27.33 1.81
C ASP A 37 15.04 -27.38 2.54
N GLY A 38 16.17 -27.33 1.82
CA GLY A 38 17.51 -27.23 2.40
C GLY A 38 17.94 -25.83 2.82
N LEU A 39 17.13 -24.79 2.56
CA LEU A 39 17.49 -23.40 2.88
C LEU A 39 16.84 -22.92 4.18
N THR A 40 17.66 -22.28 5.03
CA THR A 40 17.16 -21.40 6.09
C THR A 40 16.57 -20.15 5.44
N ARG A 41 15.28 -19.93 5.68
CA ARG A 41 14.55 -18.76 5.16
C ARG A 41 14.33 -17.77 6.30
N VAL A 42 14.67 -16.52 6.05
CA VAL A 42 14.47 -15.43 7.01
C VAL A 42 13.41 -14.49 6.45
N VAL A 43 12.43 -14.15 7.29
CA VAL A 43 11.40 -13.15 6.97
C VAL A 43 11.47 -12.01 7.98
N PHE A 44 11.47 -10.79 7.47
CA PHE A 44 11.39 -9.58 8.29
C PHE A 44 9.94 -9.13 8.36
N VAL A 45 9.34 -9.22 9.55
CA VAL A 45 7.94 -8.88 9.75
C VAL A 45 7.83 -7.48 10.33
N ARG A 46 6.90 -6.69 9.77
CA ARG A 46 6.51 -5.38 10.31
C ARG A 46 5.22 -5.53 11.08
N HIS A 47 4.95 -4.58 11.97
CA HIS A 47 3.65 -4.46 12.61
C HIS A 47 2.51 -4.49 11.56
N PRO A 48 1.42 -5.26 11.78
CA PRO A 48 0.34 -5.43 10.80
C PRO A 48 -0.23 -4.14 10.22
N LEU A 49 -0.55 -3.15 11.06
CA LEU A 49 -1.05 -1.84 10.59
C LEU A 49 -0.04 -1.11 9.70
N TRP A 50 1.25 -1.12 10.04
CA TRP A 50 2.30 -0.49 9.24
C TRP A 50 2.49 -1.19 7.89
N ARG A 51 2.34 -2.52 7.86
CA ARG A 51 2.37 -3.31 6.63
C ARG A 51 1.19 -2.94 5.73
N LEU A 52 -0.03 -2.93 6.25
CA LEU A 52 -1.23 -2.56 5.50
C LEU A 52 -1.17 -1.10 5.01
N TRP A 53 -0.65 -0.19 5.83
CA TRP A 53 -0.38 1.20 5.41
C TRP A 53 0.61 1.26 4.24
N SER A 54 1.74 0.54 4.33
CA SER A 54 2.71 0.49 3.24
C SER A 54 2.10 -0.03 1.95
N LEU A 55 1.24 -1.05 2.03
CA LEU A 55 0.53 -1.59 0.87
C LEU A 55 -0.48 -0.60 0.30
N TYR A 56 -1.26 0.06 1.15
CA TYR A 56 -2.17 1.11 0.72
C TYR A 56 -1.43 2.21 -0.08
N VAL A 57 -0.28 2.67 0.44
CA VAL A 57 0.55 3.67 -0.24
C VAL A 57 1.06 3.16 -1.59
N ASP A 58 1.61 1.94 -1.62
CA ASP A 58 2.27 1.39 -2.81
C ASP A 58 1.30 0.96 -3.91
N LYS A 59 0.08 0.60 -3.53
CA LYS A 59 -0.91 -0.03 -4.43
C LYS A 59 -2.02 0.94 -4.80
N LEU A 60 -2.49 1.76 -3.86
CA LEU A 60 -3.65 2.64 -4.07
C LEU A 60 -3.28 4.12 -4.15
N VAL A 61 -2.32 4.62 -3.35
CA VAL A 61 -1.88 6.02 -3.48
C VAL A 61 -1.05 6.21 -4.75
N PHE A 62 -0.08 5.30 -4.98
CA PHE A 62 0.68 5.26 -6.22
C PHE A 62 -0.26 5.22 -7.44
N PRO A 63 0.07 5.92 -8.54
CA PRO A 63 -0.72 5.89 -9.78
C PRO A 63 -0.65 4.53 -10.50
N ASN A 64 -1.34 3.53 -9.94
CA ASN A 64 -1.41 2.18 -10.47
C ASN A 64 -2.88 1.78 -10.77
N PRO A 65 -3.32 1.92 -12.03
CA PRO A 65 -4.69 1.61 -12.45
C PRO A 65 -5.07 0.14 -12.27
N TYR A 66 -4.10 -0.78 -12.27
CA TYR A 66 -4.38 -2.18 -11.98
C TYR A 66 -4.97 -2.33 -10.58
N TYR A 67 -4.30 -1.78 -9.55
CA TYR A 67 -4.76 -1.88 -8.16
C TYR A 67 -5.94 -0.97 -7.85
N TRP A 68 -6.06 0.18 -8.52
CA TRP A 68 -7.29 0.97 -8.43
C TRP A 68 -8.51 0.13 -8.84
N ARG A 69 -8.40 -0.62 -9.94
CA ARG A 69 -9.48 -1.51 -10.39
C ARG A 69 -9.67 -2.72 -9.48
N VAL A 70 -8.61 -3.44 -9.12
CA VAL A 70 -8.76 -4.74 -8.41
C VAL A 70 -8.97 -4.60 -6.91
N TRP A 71 -8.48 -3.52 -6.29
CA TRP A 71 -8.63 -3.30 -4.84
C TRP A 71 -9.48 -2.05 -4.55
N GLY A 72 -9.28 -0.99 -5.32
CA GLY A 72 -9.89 0.29 -5.02
C GLY A 72 -11.39 0.35 -5.31
N MET A 73 -11.83 -0.10 -6.49
CA MET A 73 -13.26 -0.13 -6.82
C MET A 73 -14.06 -1.01 -5.86
N PRO A 74 -13.63 -2.25 -5.51
CA PRO A 74 -14.31 -3.05 -4.49
C PRO A 74 -14.40 -2.36 -3.13
N ALA A 75 -13.30 -1.76 -2.65
CA ALA A 75 -13.28 -1.06 -1.37
C ALA A 75 -14.27 0.13 -1.33
N GLN A 76 -14.33 0.91 -2.40
CA GLN A 76 -15.28 2.04 -2.50
C GLN A 76 -16.74 1.57 -2.54
N ARG A 77 -17.04 0.52 -3.33
CA ARG A 77 -18.38 -0.06 -3.41
C ARG A 77 -18.84 -0.58 -2.05
N ARG A 78 -17.97 -1.29 -1.32
CA ARG A 78 -18.25 -1.78 0.03
C ARG A 78 -18.56 -0.63 0.99
N SER A 79 -17.74 0.42 0.98
CA SER A 79 -17.97 1.60 1.83
C SER A 79 -19.29 2.31 1.50
N ALA A 80 -19.66 2.40 0.22
CA ALA A 80 -20.93 2.99 -0.21
C ALA A 80 -22.14 2.19 0.31
N VAL A 81 -22.08 0.85 0.26
CA VAL A 81 -23.13 -0.03 0.81
C VAL A 81 -23.25 0.14 2.33
N LEU A 82 -22.13 0.16 3.05
CA LEU A 82 -22.12 0.37 4.50
C LEU A 82 -22.68 1.75 4.90
N SER A 83 -22.44 2.78 4.07
CA SER A 83 -22.92 4.15 4.30
C SER A 83 -24.40 4.34 3.96
N ALA A 84 -24.96 3.55 3.04
CA ALA A 84 -26.35 3.64 2.62
C ALA A 84 -27.36 3.07 3.63
N GLY A 85 -26.88 2.29 4.62
CA GLY A 85 -27.72 1.61 5.60
C GLY A 85 -28.65 0.54 4.99
N PRO A 86 -29.36 -0.27 5.79
CA PRO A 86 -30.20 -1.37 5.30
C PRO A 86 -31.47 -0.96 4.51
N GLY A 87 -31.62 0.31 4.13
CA GLY A 87 -32.91 0.90 3.74
C GLY A 87 -33.11 1.26 2.26
N LEU A 88 -32.12 1.04 1.39
CA LEU A 88 -32.22 1.45 -0.03
C LEU A 88 -31.64 0.42 -1.00
N THR A 89 -31.87 -0.87 -0.75
CA THR A 89 -31.81 -1.87 -1.83
C THR A 89 -33.17 -1.96 -2.50
N GLY A 90 -33.54 -0.89 -3.23
CA GLY A 90 -34.56 -0.98 -4.27
C GLY A 90 -33.94 -1.74 -5.44
N ASP A 91 -34.62 -2.82 -5.84
CA ASP A 91 -34.31 -3.69 -6.96
C ASP A 91 -33.71 -2.92 -8.14
N ASN A 92 -32.43 -3.20 -8.47
CA ASN A 92 -31.78 -3.06 -9.78
C ASN A 92 -30.24 -3.10 -9.76
N PHE A 93 -29.57 -3.24 -8.60
CA PHE A 93 -28.09 -3.26 -8.54
C PHE A 93 -27.44 -4.66 -8.61
N VAL A 94 -28.21 -5.73 -8.88
CA VAL A 94 -27.69 -7.11 -9.01
C VAL A 94 -28.09 -7.72 -10.34
N THR A 95 -27.58 -7.23 -11.47
CA THR A 95 -27.66 -7.98 -12.75
C THR A 95 -26.48 -7.82 -13.71
N ARG A 96 -25.38 -7.13 -13.35
CA ARG A 96 -24.21 -7.02 -14.28
C ARG A 96 -22.95 -7.80 -13.90
N ASP A 97 -22.78 -8.22 -12.64
CA ASP A 97 -21.61 -9.03 -12.22
C ASP A 97 -21.89 -10.54 -12.11
N ALA A 98 -23.14 -10.99 -12.32
CA ALA A 98 -23.51 -12.40 -12.24
C ALA A 98 -23.13 -13.26 -13.48
N ASN A 99 -22.51 -12.67 -14.52
CA ASN A 99 -22.07 -13.43 -15.71
C ASN A 99 -20.57 -13.73 -15.76
N ARG A 100 -19.75 -13.27 -14.80
CA ARG A 100 -18.32 -13.64 -14.72
C ARG A 100 -18.04 -14.78 -13.73
N SER A 101 -18.98 -15.08 -12.86
CA SER A 101 -18.88 -16.16 -11.85
C SER A 101 -19.59 -17.46 -12.26
N LYS A 102 -20.12 -17.55 -13.49
CA LYS A 102 -20.87 -18.71 -14.01
C LYS A 102 -20.02 -19.89 -14.50
N HIS A 103 -18.70 -19.86 -14.30
CA HIS A 103 -17.87 -21.05 -14.55
C HIS A 103 -17.61 -21.91 -13.30
N LEU A 104 -18.13 -21.51 -12.15
CA LEU A 104 -18.06 -22.31 -10.93
C LEU A 104 -19.47 -22.57 -10.42
N GLN A 105 -19.98 -23.74 -10.83
CA GLN A 105 -20.86 -24.61 -10.07
C GLN A 105 -22.35 -24.21 -10.02
N ASN A 106 -23.07 -24.70 -11.03
CA ASN A 106 -24.50 -25.00 -10.93
C ASN A 106 -24.70 -26.21 -10.02
N LEU A 107 -25.57 -26.10 -9.01
CA LEU A 107 -26.62 -27.07 -8.61
C LEU A 107 -27.41 -26.43 -7.44
N SER A 108 -28.68 -26.13 -7.69
CA SER A 108 -29.73 -25.66 -6.74
C SER A 108 -30.51 -26.87 -6.18
N PRO A 109 -31.57 -26.79 -5.31
CA PRO A 109 -32.41 -25.63 -4.93
C PRO A 109 -32.97 -25.48 -3.46
N LYS A 110 -33.26 -24.20 -3.11
CA LYS A 110 -34.46 -23.56 -2.45
C LYS A 110 -34.92 -23.74 -0.96
N ALA A 111 -34.96 -22.57 -0.26
CA ALA A 111 -36.04 -21.82 0.50
C ALA A 111 -36.71 -22.42 1.78
N PRO A 112 -37.47 -21.66 2.64
CA PRO A 112 -37.81 -20.20 2.70
C PRO A 112 -37.74 -19.47 4.09
N THR A 113 -37.80 -18.12 4.02
CA THR A 113 -38.38 -17.02 4.87
C THR A 113 -38.63 -17.13 6.40
N ASP A 114 -38.31 -16.09 7.19
CA ASP A 114 -39.21 -14.97 7.58
C ASP A 114 -38.72 -14.09 8.77
N LEU A 115 -39.29 -12.86 8.81
CA LEU A 115 -39.56 -11.96 9.95
C LEU A 115 -38.54 -10.87 10.39
N GLN A 116 -39.02 -9.64 10.19
CA GLN A 116 -38.53 -8.33 10.62
C GLN A 116 -38.80 -8.05 12.10
N ALA A 117 -37.95 -7.23 12.73
CA ALA A 117 -38.37 -6.32 13.81
C ALA A 117 -37.45 -5.09 13.89
N SER A 118 -38.08 -3.92 14.01
CA SER A 118 -37.51 -2.58 13.94
C SER A 118 -37.52 -1.88 15.30
N ARG A 119 -36.56 -0.94 15.53
CA ARG A 119 -36.61 0.28 16.41
C ARG A 119 -35.18 0.79 16.72
N PRO A 120 -34.97 2.00 17.28
CA PRO A 120 -35.20 3.34 16.73
C PRO A 120 -33.88 4.16 16.59
N LYS A 121 -33.93 5.29 15.90
CA LYS A 121 -32.80 6.22 15.64
C LYS A 121 -32.60 7.20 16.81
N GLU A 122 -31.35 7.46 17.19
CA GLU A 122 -30.94 8.61 18.02
C GLU A 122 -29.83 9.46 17.34
N PRO A 123 -29.68 10.74 17.71
CA PRO A 123 -29.33 11.80 16.77
C PRO A 123 -27.83 12.13 16.67
N HIS A 124 -27.48 12.62 15.48
CA HIS A 124 -26.16 13.10 15.07
C HIS A 124 -25.59 14.18 16.01
N ARG A 125 -24.41 13.91 16.59
CA ARG A 125 -23.58 14.91 17.26
C ARG A 125 -22.61 15.53 16.26
N LYS A 126 -22.84 16.79 15.89
CA LYS A 126 -21.97 17.60 15.04
C LYS A 126 -20.59 17.74 15.68
N ARG A 127 -19.52 17.33 14.98
CA ARG A 127 -18.13 17.53 15.39
C ARG A 127 -17.64 18.84 14.76
N SER A 128 -17.47 19.85 15.61
CA SER A 128 -17.00 21.18 15.29
C SER A 128 -15.53 21.21 14.86
N ASP A 129 -15.23 22.20 14.03
CA ASP A 129 -13.98 22.47 13.33
C ASP A 129 -12.74 22.53 14.24
N LYS A 130 -11.72 21.73 13.92
CA LYS A 130 -10.33 21.96 14.37
C LYS A 130 -9.46 22.31 13.18
N LYS A 131 -9.14 23.59 13.10
CA LYS A 131 -8.21 24.21 12.16
C LYS A 131 -6.79 24.06 12.74
N GLU A 132 -6.15 22.90 12.53
CA GLU A 132 -4.74 22.68 12.87
C GLU A 132 -3.92 22.50 11.58
N LEU A 133 -2.82 23.26 11.47
CA LEU A 133 -1.76 23.24 10.42
C LEU A 133 -2.20 22.68 9.07
N GLY A 134 -2.38 23.55 8.05
CA GLY A 134 -2.83 23.27 6.68
C GLY A 134 -2.07 22.22 5.85
N LEU A 135 -1.91 21.02 6.39
CA LEU A 135 -1.51 19.77 5.78
C LEU A 135 -2.76 18.89 5.83
N SER A 136 -3.50 18.87 4.72
CA SER A 136 -4.73 18.09 4.55
C SER A 136 -4.59 16.68 5.13
N THR A 137 -5.50 16.31 6.03
CA THR A 137 -5.74 14.93 6.47
C THR A 137 -6.33 14.09 5.35
N ASP A 138 -6.89 14.75 4.32
CA ASP A 138 -7.42 14.06 3.17
C ASP A 138 -6.27 13.56 2.29
N PHE A 139 -6.03 12.25 2.31
CA PHE A 139 -5.19 11.57 1.31
C PHE A 139 -5.80 11.67 -0.09
N ARG A 140 -7.09 12.04 -0.18
CA ARG A 140 -7.65 12.52 -1.42
C ARG A 140 -7.02 13.88 -1.68
N LEU A 141 -6.26 13.97 -2.76
CA LEU A 141 -5.90 15.27 -3.30
C LEU A 141 -7.21 16.05 -3.48
N ASN A 142 -7.26 17.33 -3.08
CA ASN A 142 -8.41 18.19 -3.35
C ASN A 142 -8.55 18.29 -4.87
N VAL A 143 -9.44 17.48 -5.43
CA VAL A 143 -9.58 17.25 -6.86
C VAL A 143 -10.97 17.71 -7.27
N SER A 144 -11.05 18.52 -8.33
CA SER A 144 -12.31 18.91 -8.95
C SER A 144 -13.10 17.66 -9.35
N GLN A 145 -14.43 17.66 -9.17
CA GLN A 145 -15.28 16.51 -9.55
C GLN A 145 -15.08 16.04 -11.01
N GLY A 146 -14.62 16.90 -11.92
CA GLY A 146 -14.32 16.56 -13.32
C GLY A 146 -13.05 15.73 -13.56
N ASP A 147 -12.15 15.61 -12.58
CA ASP A 147 -10.87 14.89 -12.70
C ASP A 147 -10.92 13.46 -12.16
N LEU A 148 -12.06 13.05 -11.57
CA LEU A 148 -12.26 11.73 -11.00
C LEU A 148 -13.21 10.92 -11.88
N ARG A 149 -12.67 9.96 -12.63
CA ARG A 149 -13.48 8.87 -13.19
C ARG A 149 -13.55 7.73 -12.17
N ASP A 150 -14.63 6.97 -12.12
CA ASP A 150 -14.76 5.86 -11.17
C ASP A 150 -13.81 4.70 -11.53
N CYS A 151 -12.55 4.83 -11.14
CA CYS A 151 -11.51 3.83 -11.37
C CYS A 151 -11.03 3.19 -10.07
N GLY A 152 -11.56 3.56 -8.89
CA GLY A 152 -11.06 3.06 -7.61
C GLY A 152 -9.85 3.80 -7.04
N GLN A 153 -9.50 4.97 -7.59
CA GLN A 153 -8.32 5.75 -7.18
C GLN A 153 -8.55 6.57 -5.91
N ASN A 154 -9.79 6.73 -5.45
CA ASN A 154 -10.15 7.67 -4.37
C ASN A 154 -10.50 6.97 -3.05
N VAL A 155 -9.81 5.86 -2.76
CA VAL A 155 -10.03 5.00 -1.59
C VAL A 155 -9.29 5.59 -0.39
N ARG A 156 -9.96 5.73 0.75
CA ARG A 156 -9.35 6.10 2.03
C ARG A 156 -8.68 4.90 2.68
N PHE A 157 -7.72 5.14 3.55
CA PHE A 157 -7.05 4.04 4.25
C PHE A 157 -8.02 3.18 5.08
N SER A 158 -9.01 3.79 5.74
CA SER A 158 -10.06 3.07 6.49
C SER A 158 -10.94 2.19 5.59
N GLU A 159 -11.31 2.68 4.39
CA GLU A 159 -12.06 1.89 3.39
C GLU A 159 -11.24 0.71 2.88
N PHE A 160 -9.95 0.93 2.62
CA PHE A 160 -9.03 -0.14 2.25
C PHE A 160 -8.88 -1.16 3.38
N LEU A 161 -8.71 -0.73 4.63
CA LEU A 161 -8.60 -1.64 5.77
C LEU A 161 -9.85 -2.50 5.94
N ASP A 162 -11.04 -1.91 5.84
CA ASP A 162 -12.28 -2.67 5.96
C ASP A 162 -12.37 -3.76 4.87
N PHE A 163 -12.10 -3.41 3.62
CA PHE A 163 -12.04 -4.35 2.51
C PHE A 163 -10.92 -5.40 2.68
N ALA A 164 -9.75 -4.97 3.17
CA ALA A 164 -8.60 -5.83 3.36
C ALA A 164 -8.91 -6.98 4.35
N LEU A 165 -9.59 -6.63 5.43
CA LEU A 165 -9.90 -7.55 6.52
C LEU A 165 -11.06 -8.48 6.23
N GLU A 166 -11.96 -8.14 5.30
CA GLU A 166 -13.14 -8.95 4.99
C GLU A 166 -12.89 -9.85 3.78
N ASP A 167 -12.45 -9.25 2.69
CA ASP A 167 -12.51 -9.91 1.38
C ASP A 167 -11.10 -10.14 0.82
N LEU A 168 -10.21 -9.15 0.92
CA LEU A 168 -8.94 -9.19 0.19
C LEU A 168 -7.91 -10.18 0.77
N HIS A 169 -7.93 -10.44 2.08
CA HIS A 169 -6.94 -11.33 2.72
C HIS A 169 -7.03 -12.79 2.27
N GLU A 170 -8.21 -13.22 1.82
CA GLU A 170 -8.40 -14.53 1.23
C GLU A 170 -7.80 -14.58 -0.17
N ALA A 171 -8.00 -13.52 -0.97
CA ALA A 171 -7.60 -13.46 -2.36
C ALA A 171 -6.15 -13.05 -2.60
N ASP A 172 -5.55 -12.25 -1.71
CA ASP A 172 -4.25 -11.62 -1.93
C ASP A 172 -3.27 -11.86 -0.77
N TRP A 173 -2.17 -12.53 -1.09
CA TRP A 173 -1.12 -12.88 -0.12
C TRP A 173 -0.47 -11.64 0.52
N HIS A 174 -0.51 -10.46 -0.12
CA HIS A 174 0.10 -9.27 0.46
C HIS A 174 -0.63 -8.77 1.70
N VAL A 175 -1.92 -9.05 1.88
CA VAL A 175 -2.70 -8.60 3.04
C VAL A 175 -3.09 -9.75 3.99
N ARG A 176 -2.64 -10.97 3.72
CA ARG A 176 -2.85 -12.12 4.60
C ARG A 176 -1.95 -12.07 5.84
N PRO A 177 -2.38 -12.46 7.05
CA PRO A 177 -1.48 -12.57 8.22
C PRO A 177 -0.23 -13.38 7.92
N VAL A 178 0.92 -13.01 8.48
CA VAL A 178 2.20 -13.70 8.22
C VAL A 178 2.17 -15.12 8.79
N SER A 179 1.55 -15.30 9.96
CA SER A 179 1.35 -16.59 10.61
C SER A 179 0.60 -17.59 9.73
N GLU A 180 -0.24 -17.12 8.81
CA GLU A 180 -0.96 -17.94 7.82
C GLU A 180 -0.14 -18.22 6.55
N GLN A 181 0.93 -17.46 6.30
CA GLN A 181 1.75 -17.60 5.08
C GLN A 181 2.93 -18.52 5.27
N CYS A 182 3.65 -18.34 6.35
CA CYS A 182 4.90 -19.02 6.63
C CYS A 182 4.89 -19.24 8.13
N ALA A 183 4.64 -20.45 8.63
CA ALA A 183 4.65 -20.76 10.06
C ALA A 183 6.06 -20.49 10.64
N PRO A 184 6.35 -19.26 11.11
CA PRO A 184 7.72 -18.83 11.30
C PRO A 184 8.15 -19.12 12.73
N CYS A 185 9.42 -19.44 12.93
CA CYS A 185 10.04 -19.41 14.24
C CYS A 185 10.70 -18.05 14.49
N LEU A 186 10.80 -17.66 15.76
CA LEU A 186 11.50 -16.43 16.16
C LEU A 186 12.99 -16.75 16.38
N THR A 187 13.86 -15.89 15.86
CA THR A 187 15.31 -15.93 16.07
C THR A 187 15.84 -14.51 16.29
N ASP A 188 16.97 -14.35 16.99
CA ASP A 188 17.59 -13.03 17.20
C ASP A 188 18.15 -12.53 15.86
N LEU A 189 17.72 -11.33 15.45
CA LEU A 189 18.21 -10.71 14.22
C LEU A 189 19.74 -10.59 14.20
N ARG A 190 20.39 -10.38 15.35
CA ARG A 190 21.85 -10.29 15.44
C ARG A 190 22.54 -11.60 15.07
N GLU A 191 21.91 -12.73 15.40
CA GLU A 191 22.40 -14.05 15.04
C GLU A 191 22.37 -14.24 13.52
N VAL A 192 21.23 -13.93 12.90
CA VAL A 192 21.07 -13.97 11.44
C VAL A 192 22.03 -13.02 10.73
N MET A 193 22.18 -11.78 11.22
CA MET A 193 23.06 -10.78 10.59
C MET A 193 24.54 -11.16 10.70
N ARG A 194 24.94 -11.82 11.80
CA ARG A 194 26.30 -12.35 11.98
C ARG A 194 26.60 -13.44 10.96
N GLU A 195 25.67 -14.37 10.75
CA GLU A 195 25.81 -15.44 9.75
C GLU A 195 25.81 -14.91 8.31
N LEU A 196 25.07 -13.82 8.03
CA LEU A 196 24.97 -13.23 6.69
C LEU A 196 26.11 -12.24 6.36
N GLU A 197 27.03 -11.97 7.29
CA GLU A 197 28.14 -11.00 7.14
C GLU A 197 27.67 -9.61 6.66
N VAL A 198 26.44 -9.19 7.00
CA VAL A 198 25.88 -7.93 6.49
C VAL A 198 26.47 -6.76 7.28
N PRO A 199 27.18 -5.81 6.64
CA PRO A 199 27.70 -4.63 7.34
C PRO A 199 26.54 -3.80 7.89
N VAL A 200 26.48 -3.67 9.21
CA VAL A 200 25.44 -2.91 9.92
C VAL A 200 25.88 -1.44 10.02
N GLY A 201 25.04 -0.52 9.54
CA GLY A 201 25.13 0.89 9.96
C GLY A 201 25.61 1.90 8.92
N GLU A 202 25.69 1.57 7.62
CA GLU A 202 26.05 2.57 6.62
C GLU A 202 24.82 3.39 6.19
N SER A 203 24.80 4.69 6.53
CA SER A 203 23.79 5.65 6.10
C SER A 203 23.71 5.81 4.57
N SER A 204 24.76 5.39 3.85
CA SER A 204 24.83 5.37 2.39
C SER A 204 23.74 4.48 1.76
N TRP A 205 23.37 3.36 2.40
CA TRP A 205 22.36 2.45 1.89
C TRP A 205 20.97 3.07 1.89
N GLN A 206 20.61 3.81 2.94
CA GLN A 206 19.31 4.49 3.01
C GLN A 206 19.16 5.56 1.93
N GLU A 207 20.27 6.21 1.56
CA GLU A 207 20.29 7.18 0.47
C GLU A 207 20.15 6.48 -0.89
N ALA A 208 20.94 5.44 -1.13
CA ALA A 208 20.88 4.66 -2.37
C ALA A 208 19.50 4.04 -2.60
N VAL A 209 18.91 3.40 -1.59
CA VAL A 209 17.58 2.77 -1.67
C VAL A 209 16.49 3.77 -2.04
N ALA A 210 16.57 4.99 -1.50
CA ALA A 210 15.54 5.98 -1.78
C ALA A 210 15.72 6.65 -3.16
N VAL A 211 16.96 6.87 -3.61
CA VAL A 211 17.23 7.33 -4.98
C VAL A 211 16.73 6.29 -5.98
N ASP A 212 17.03 5.03 -5.74
CA ASP A 212 16.56 3.91 -6.57
C ASP A 212 15.03 3.84 -6.59
N ALA A 213 14.37 3.89 -5.42
CA ALA A 213 12.92 3.86 -5.34
C ALA A 213 12.24 5.09 -6.00
N ILE A 214 12.88 6.26 -6.03
CA ILE A 214 12.38 7.42 -6.80
C ILE A 214 12.43 7.11 -8.30
N LYS A 215 13.58 6.62 -8.79
CA LYS A 215 13.76 6.28 -10.20
C LYS A 215 12.81 5.18 -10.65
N GLU A 216 12.71 4.10 -9.89
CA GLU A 216 11.76 3.01 -10.15
C GLU A 216 10.31 3.50 -10.12
N GLY A 217 9.96 4.39 -9.19
CA GLY A 217 8.62 4.95 -9.11
C GLY A 217 8.26 5.79 -10.34
N VAL A 218 9.19 6.63 -10.80
CA VAL A 218 9.02 7.43 -12.03
C VAL A 218 8.96 6.54 -13.26
N SER A 219 9.94 5.67 -13.47
CA SER A 219 9.95 4.73 -14.60
C SER A 219 8.69 3.86 -14.60
N SER A 220 8.29 3.30 -13.45
CA SER A 220 7.06 2.50 -13.40
C SER A 220 5.82 3.29 -13.77
N LEU A 221 5.71 4.58 -13.40
CA LEU A 221 4.60 5.40 -13.85
C LEU A 221 4.68 5.62 -15.36
N PHE A 222 5.78 6.16 -15.87
CA PHE A 222 5.87 6.60 -17.26
C PHE A 222 5.92 5.46 -18.27
N ASP A 223 6.63 4.37 -17.95
CA ASP A 223 6.86 3.26 -18.88
C ASP A 223 5.73 2.23 -18.85
N LYS A 224 5.03 2.08 -17.71
CA LYS A 224 4.03 1.00 -17.53
C LYS A 224 2.60 1.50 -17.34
N TRP A 225 2.39 2.60 -16.63
CA TRP A 225 1.06 2.97 -16.14
C TRP A 225 0.54 4.30 -16.68
N TRP A 226 1.34 5.06 -17.42
CA TRP A 226 1.01 6.43 -17.81
C TRP A 226 -0.28 6.52 -18.60
N PHE A 227 -0.42 5.70 -19.63
CA PHE A 227 -1.58 5.70 -20.50
C PHE A 227 -2.85 5.29 -19.74
N GLU A 228 -2.80 4.22 -18.96
CA GLU A 228 -3.94 3.74 -18.18
C GLU A 228 -4.30 4.70 -17.04
N ALA A 229 -3.31 5.30 -16.38
CA ALA A 229 -3.55 6.23 -15.28
C ALA A 229 -4.19 7.51 -15.81
N THR A 230 -3.72 8.02 -16.94
CA THR A 230 -4.27 9.22 -17.59
C THR A 230 -5.68 9.02 -18.17
N ARG A 231 -6.14 7.78 -18.32
CA ARG A 231 -7.54 7.47 -18.62
C ARG A 231 -8.47 7.62 -17.42
N CYS A 232 -7.93 7.61 -16.21
CA CYS A 232 -8.67 7.66 -14.94
C CYS A 232 -8.55 9.01 -14.22
N VAL A 233 -7.39 9.66 -14.33
CA VAL A 233 -7.06 10.95 -13.73
C VAL A 233 -6.31 11.83 -14.72
N SER A 234 -6.23 13.14 -14.50
CA SER A 234 -5.37 13.99 -15.33
C SER A 234 -3.89 13.61 -15.21
N ALA A 235 -3.08 13.93 -16.22
CA ALA A 235 -1.63 13.70 -16.20
C ALA A 235 -0.95 14.39 -15.01
N GLU A 236 -1.39 15.62 -14.69
CA GLU A 236 -0.93 16.34 -13.51
C GLU A 236 -1.30 15.61 -12.22
N LEU A 237 -2.54 15.12 -12.11
CA LEU A 237 -2.98 14.37 -10.94
C LEU A 237 -2.20 13.04 -10.79
N ALA A 238 -1.92 12.33 -11.87
CA ALA A 238 -1.08 11.12 -11.83
C ALA A 238 0.34 11.43 -11.28
N ALA A 239 0.98 12.49 -11.78
CA ALA A 239 2.29 12.94 -11.30
C ALA A 239 2.25 13.41 -9.84
N ARG A 240 1.20 14.14 -9.43
CA ARG A 240 0.98 14.56 -8.03
C ARG A 240 0.80 13.38 -7.09
N ARG A 241 0.14 12.31 -7.53
CA ARG A 241 -0.01 11.08 -6.74
C ARG A 241 1.32 10.36 -6.56
N LEU A 242 2.16 10.30 -7.59
CA LEU A 242 3.51 9.76 -7.46
C LEU A 242 4.35 10.60 -6.47
N TRP A 243 4.31 11.93 -6.59
CA TRP A 243 4.94 12.84 -5.64
C TRP A 243 4.48 12.58 -4.21
N ARG A 244 3.16 12.45 -4.00
CA ARG A 244 2.57 12.15 -2.70
C ARG A 244 3.04 10.79 -2.17
N THR A 245 3.17 9.79 -3.04
CA THR A 245 3.70 8.47 -2.67
C THR A 245 5.12 8.60 -2.12
N PHE A 246 5.98 9.38 -2.77
CA PHE A 246 7.33 9.64 -2.26
C PHE A 246 7.34 10.35 -0.91
N GLN A 247 6.41 11.28 -0.67
CA GLN A 247 6.26 11.91 0.65
C GLN A 247 5.84 10.89 1.72
N LEU A 248 4.80 10.08 1.45
CA LEU A 248 4.29 9.09 2.41
C LEU A 248 5.29 7.97 2.71
N ARG A 249 6.17 7.64 1.75
CA ARG A 249 7.29 6.71 1.94
C ARG A 249 8.47 7.33 2.68
N GLY A 250 8.45 8.64 2.94
CA GLY A 250 9.53 9.37 3.61
C GLY A 250 10.71 9.68 2.70
N PHE A 251 10.57 9.60 1.38
CA PHE A 251 11.63 9.96 0.44
C PHE A 251 11.75 11.47 0.24
N LEU A 252 10.61 12.17 0.28
CA LEU A 252 10.50 13.62 0.21
C LEU A 252 9.88 14.17 1.50
N SER A 253 10.18 15.44 1.81
CA SER A 253 9.50 16.13 2.89
C SER A 253 7.99 16.18 2.64
N GLN A 254 7.18 15.96 3.68
CA GLN A 254 5.71 16.10 3.62
C GLN A 254 5.23 17.49 3.19
N THR A 255 6.09 18.50 3.35
CA THR A 255 5.84 19.91 2.98
C THR A 255 6.47 20.29 1.65
N ALA A 256 7.20 19.39 0.97
CA ALA A 256 7.80 19.67 -0.32
C ALA A 256 6.70 19.94 -1.37
N PRO A 257 6.64 21.13 -1.98
CA PRO A 257 5.59 21.47 -2.93
C PRO A 257 5.74 20.68 -4.22
N PHE A 258 4.62 20.33 -4.85
CA PHE A 258 4.65 19.74 -6.18
C PHE A 258 5.06 20.81 -7.22
N PRO A 259 6.12 20.59 -8.00
CA PRO A 259 6.79 21.66 -8.75
C PRO A 259 6.11 22.04 -10.07
N PHE A 260 5.07 21.32 -10.50
CA PHE A 260 4.39 21.53 -11.78
C PHE A 260 2.99 22.15 -11.66
N SER A 261 2.72 22.88 -10.58
CA SER A 261 1.48 23.64 -10.40
C SER A 261 1.54 25.03 -11.06
N GLY A 262 0.56 25.41 -11.89
CA GLY A 262 0.41 26.78 -12.39
C GLY A 262 -0.07 26.91 -13.84
N GLU A 263 -0.47 28.11 -14.24
CA GLU A 263 -0.82 28.45 -15.63
C GLU A 263 0.43 28.38 -16.52
N GLY A 264 0.37 27.47 -17.49
CA GLY A 264 1.53 27.03 -18.26
C GLY A 264 1.62 25.52 -18.14
N ARG A 265 0.67 24.82 -18.77
CA ARG A 265 0.63 23.35 -18.90
C ARG A 265 1.89 22.87 -19.62
N ARG A 266 3.00 22.79 -18.90
CA ARG A 266 4.19 22.08 -19.37
C ARG A 266 3.82 20.60 -19.37
N VAL A 267 4.06 19.95 -20.49
CA VAL A 267 3.99 18.50 -20.58
C VAL A 267 4.94 17.95 -19.51
N ILE A 268 4.39 17.21 -18.55
CA ILE A 268 5.18 16.59 -17.48
C ILE A 268 5.85 15.37 -18.10
N ASP A 269 7.17 15.43 -18.29
CA ASP A 269 7.96 14.29 -18.71
C ASP A 269 8.63 13.57 -17.52
N ALA A 270 9.03 12.31 -17.74
CA ALA A 270 9.63 11.46 -16.72
C ALA A 270 10.89 12.06 -16.11
N ARG A 271 11.79 12.59 -16.95
CA ARG A 271 13.07 13.15 -16.52
C ARG A 271 12.87 14.38 -15.64
N MET A 272 11.95 15.27 -16.04
CA MET A 272 11.60 16.45 -15.26
C MET A 272 11.09 16.08 -13.87
N LEU A 273 10.20 15.08 -13.77
CA LEU A 273 9.66 14.63 -12.50
C LEU A 273 10.73 13.96 -11.62
N GLU A 274 11.58 13.09 -12.21
CA GLU A 274 12.69 12.46 -11.50
C GLU A 274 13.65 13.49 -10.92
N GLU A 275 14.15 14.41 -11.75
CA GLU A 275 15.08 15.43 -11.31
C GLU A 275 14.48 16.31 -10.21
N ALA A 276 13.20 16.66 -10.33
CA ALA A 276 12.54 17.47 -9.33
C ALA A 276 12.37 16.72 -8.00
N ALA A 277 12.06 15.42 -8.04
CA ALA A 277 12.00 14.58 -6.84
C ALA A 277 13.38 14.44 -6.18
N LEU A 278 14.45 14.23 -6.97
CA LEU A 278 15.81 14.15 -6.45
C LEU A 278 16.27 15.47 -5.82
N ARG A 279 15.94 16.63 -6.43
CA ARG A 279 16.21 17.95 -5.83
C ARG A 279 15.44 18.18 -4.54
N ALA A 280 14.15 17.83 -4.50
CA ALA A 280 13.33 17.93 -3.30
C ALA A 280 13.83 17.00 -2.18
N ARG A 281 14.34 15.82 -2.53
CA ARG A 281 14.99 14.91 -1.59
C ARG A 281 16.24 15.52 -0.99
N ALA A 282 17.13 16.06 -1.81
CA ALA A 282 18.39 16.66 -1.37
C ALA A 282 18.18 17.86 -0.42
N SER A 283 17.07 18.57 -0.58
CA SER A 283 16.66 19.69 0.29
C SER A 283 15.83 19.26 1.51
N SER A 284 15.43 17.99 1.62
CA SER A 284 14.66 17.49 2.75
C SER A 284 15.57 17.10 3.92
N SER A 285 15.28 17.60 5.12
CA SER A 285 16.07 17.31 6.33
C SER A 285 15.96 15.84 6.79
N PHE A 286 16.87 15.40 7.67
CA PHE A 286 16.91 14.05 8.27
C PHE A 286 15.65 13.65 9.07
N ALA A 287 14.66 14.53 9.26
CA ALA A 287 13.41 14.22 9.98
C ALA A 287 12.42 13.31 9.20
N ARG A 288 12.86 12.65 8.12
CA ARG A 288 12.04 11.84 7.21
C ARG A 288 11.29 10.70 7.89
N GLU A 289 11.94 9.98 8.81
CA GLU A 289 11.28 8.91 9.60
C GLU A 289 10.15 9.45 10.48
N ARG A 290 10.38 10.61 11.12
CA ARG A 290 9.33 11.27 11.94
C ARG A 290 8.14 11.69 11.09
N GLN A 291 8.40 12.15 9.85
CA GLN A 291 7.35 12.56 8.94
C GLN A 291 6.52 11.37 8.42
N LYS A 292 7.16 10.25 8.11
CA LYS A 292 6.48 9.00 7.76
C LYS A 292 5.61 8.50 8.91
N ALA A 293 6.13 8.51 10.14
CA ALA A 293 5.36 8.16 11.33
C ALA A 293 4.18 9.11 11.58
N LEU A 294 4.31 10.41 11.28
CA LEU A 294 3.20 11.35 11.38
C LEU A 294 2.11 11.07 10.34
N ALA A 295 2.48 10.80 9.09
CA ALA A 295 1.52 10.45 8.05
C ALA A 295 0.76 9.17 8.37
N PHE A 296 1.46 8.16 8.89
CA PHE A 296 0.84 6.92 9.36
C PHE A 296 -0.14 7.18 10.50
N ARG A 297 0.26 7.88 11.56
CA ARG A 297 -0.63 8.20 12.69
C ARG A 297 -1.90 8.91 12.25
N ARG A 298 -1.79 9.88 11.35
CA ARG A 298 -2.97 10.56 10.78
C ARG A 298 -3.88 9.60 10.01
N ALA A 299 -3.31 8.69 9.20
CA ALA A 299 -4.10 7.71 8.49
C ALA A 299 -4.87 6.78 9.44
N VAL A 300 -4.26 6.39 10.55
CA VAL A 300 -4.90 5.51 11.55
C VAL A 300 -5.93 6.26 12.38
N GLN A 301 -5.74 7.56 12.65
CA GLN A 301 -6.72 8.39 13.38
C GLN A 301 -8.10 8.44 12.71
N ASP A 302 -8.16 8.27 11.39
CA ASP A 302 -9.41 8.26 10.61
C ASP A 302 -10.03 6.84 10.50
N VAL A 303 -9.46 5.84 11.16
CA VAL A 303 -9.95 4.46 11.16
C VAL A 303 -10.94 4.26 12.31
N ASP A 304 -12.10 3.69 11.99
CA ASP A 304 -13.13 3.36 12.98
C ASP A 304 -12.63 2.28 13.97
N ASP A 305 -12.94 2.44 15.26
CA ASP A 305 -12.57 1.51 16.32
C ASP A 305 -13.03 0.07 16.03
N ARG A 306 -14.17 -0.11 15.34
CA ARG A 306 -14.66 -1.42 14.90
C ARG A 306 -13.66 -2.08 13.94
N VAL A 307 -13.10 -1.31 13.00
CA VAL A 307 -12.12 -1.81 12.03
C VAL A 307 -10.81 -2.15 12.74
N LEU A 308 -10.37 -1.32 13.69
CA LEU A 308 -9.18 -1.60 14.50
C LEU A 308 -9.33 -2.87 15.35
N LYS A 309 -10.50 -3.09 15.96
CA LYS A 309 -10.80 -4.31 16.71
C LYS A 309 -10.73 -5.55 15.81
N ARG A 310 -11.38 -5.50 14.65
CA ARG A 310 -11.34 -6.60 13.67
C ARG A 310 -9.93 -6.88 13.16
N LEU A 311 -9.10 -5.85 13.02
CA LEU A 311 -7.68 -6.02 12.70
C LEU A 311 -6.94 -6.76 13.82
N ALA A 312 -7.18 -6.38 15.08
CA ALA A 312 -6.63 -7.07 16.25
C ALA A 312 -6.98 -8.56 16.24
N ASP A 313 -8.25 -8.87 15.99
CA ASP A 313 -8.77 -10.24 15.95
C ASP A 313 -8.14 -11.02 14.79
N LYS A 314 -8.15 -10.46 13.57
CA LYS A 314 -7.65 -11.12 12.36
C LYS A 314 -6.13 -11.37 12.40
N TYR A 315 -5.37 -10.48 13.00
CA TYR A 315 -3.91 -10.58 13.10
C TYR A 315 -3.43 -11.04 14.50
N SER A 316 -4.33 -11.57 15.34
CA SER A 316 -4.03 -11.94 16.72
C SER A 316 -2.82 -12.88 16.87
N ALA A 317 -2.67 -13.85 15.96
CA ALA A 317 -1.52 -14.74 15.92
C ALA A 317 -0.21 -13.99 15.60
N ASP A 318 -0.21 -13.07 14.63
CA ASP A 318 0.94 -12.21 14.34
C ASP A 318 1.27 -11.32 15.56
N PHE A 319 0.25 -10.76 16.22
CA PHE A 319 0.45 -9.94 17.42
C PHE A 319 1.13 -10.73 18.54
N ALA A 320 0.63 -11.92 18.84
CA ALA A 320 1.19 -12.79 19.88
C ALA A 320 2.60 -13.27 19.52
N MET A 321 2.79 -13.69 18.27
CA MET A 321 4.06 -14.25 17.80
C MET A 321 5.18 -13.22 17.77
N PHE A 322 4.92 -11.99 17.34
CA PHE A 322 5.96 -10.97 17.18
C PHE A 322 5.99 -9.94 18.32
N GLY A 323 5.20 -10.15 19.39
CA GLY A 323 5.13 -9.26 20.54
C GLY A 323 4.59 -7.87 20.21
N PHE A 324 3.73 -7.77 19.20
CA PHE A 324 3.09 -6.51 18.85
C PHE A 324 1.89 -6.22 19.74
N THR A 325 1.59 -4.93 19.93
CA THR A 325 0.32 -4.48 20.50
C THR A 325 -0.25 -3.37 19.62
N LEU A 326 -1.57 -3.21 19.62
CA LEU A 326 -2.20 -2.09 18.90
C LEU A 326 -1.70 -0.72 19.41
N THR A 327 -1.38 -0.63 20.69
CA THR A 327 -0.88 0.61 21.32
C THR A 327 0.56 0.93 20.96
N ASN A 328 1.41 -0.07 20.71
CA ASN A 328 2.82 0.14 20.34
C ASN A 328 3.01 0.75 18.94
N SER A 329 1.92 0.92 18.18
CA SER A 329 1.95 1.49 16.82
C SER A 329 1.46 2.93 16.71
N LEU A 330 0.73 3.43 17.71
CA LEU A 330 0.09 4.75 17.70
C LEU A 330 0.95 5.80 18.40
#